data_AF-T2M5N3-F1
#
_entry.id   AF-T2M5N3-F1
#
_cell.length_a   1.000
_cell.length_b   1.000
_cell.length_c   1.000
_cell.angle_alpha   90.00
_cell.angle_beta   90.00
_cell.angle_gamma   90.00
#
_symmetry.space_group_name_H-M   'P 1'
#
loop_
_entity.id
_entity.type
_entity.pdbx_description
1 polymer ?
#
loop_
_entity_poly.entity_id
_entity_poly.type
_entity_poly.pdbx_seq_one_letter_code
_entity_poly.pdbx_strand_id
1 'polypeptide(L)'
;FPVLTWLPKYDIRKDLSKDLSSGLTLGVLQVPQGLAYAMLSTLPAVYGLYTSFTPSIVYFIMGSSRHLCIGTFAVTSLMVGKVVQKQMVLASYSNVTAGLSNATSAENDINLRLQYAVTVSFFVGILQITLAMLRFDIITSYLSDPLISGYTTGAACHVFSSQLKHMLGMEISADQTQGLFSLFKLYYYVSAHIKLIKLPVLLLGTICVIILLLTKFVSDKFKLKVPIPAELILVILGTSLSYAFKFETKFQIPILKNVPKGFPPLTMPLFSMMGDIILDCFIIAVVSFAINISIAKAFAKKQNCSLSPNQELYAYGVVNIVGSFFSCFYASGSLSRSAIQYSLGSTQLANLISSLVVLLAMVVLASYFQPLPNAILAAIVWVALKGIFKQVYDVKLLWKVSKVDAFIWISSFVAVVCFDVDIGLAIAIGINITLSVIRASRPSYALLKNFKETEIYIASSGKTFDNIPGVKIFQYRAPLFYANVEHFQNSLYKSTIHPNFCTVVSHDSTNWIESNCDNEYFKDYSDENPKKLLIPENSSDEFVSLLPTKEKLLKR
;
A
#
# COMPACT_ATOMS: atom_id res chain seq x y z
N PHE A 1 -25.25 -3.96 5.17
CA PHE A 1 -24.63 -2.96 6.05
C PHE A 1 -24.05 -3.62 7.29
N PRO A 2 -22.73 -3.58 7.51
CA PRO A 2 -22.09 -4.19 8.68
C PRO A 2 -22.52 -3.57 10.03
N VAL A 3 -22.92 -2.30 10.05
CA VAL A 3 -23.37 -1.66 11.30
C VAL A 3 -24.53 -2.41 11.98
N LEU A 4 -25.41 -3.01 11.20
CA LEU A 4 -26.56 -3.77 11.72
C LEU A 4 -26.16 -5.09 12.40
N THR A 5 -24.94 -5.58 12.20
CA THR A 5 -24.49 -6.85 12.79
C THR A 5 -23.72 -6.66 14.09
N TRP A 6 -22.92 -5.59 14.19
CA TRP A 6 -22.10 -5.34 15.37
C TRP A 6 -22.76 -4.41 16.40
N LEU A 7 -23.54 -3.42 15.95
CA LEU A 7 -24.16 -2.44 16.86
C LEU A 7 -25.16 -3.07 17.85
N PRO A 8 -26.00 -4.07 17.47
CA PRO A 8 -26.88 -4.74 18.43
C PRO A 8 -26.14 -5.61 19.45
N LYS A 9 -24.89 -6.01 19.16
CA LYS A 9 -24.05 -6.85 20.03
C LYS A 9 -23.14 -6.00 20.93
N TYR A 10 -23.31 -4.69 20.94
CA TYR A 10 -22.42 -3.75 21.63
C TYR A 10 -22.72 -3.69 23.13
N ASP A 11 -21.71 -3.98 23.96
CA ASP A 11 -21.81 -3.92 25.43
C ASP A 11 -21.43 -2.51 25.91
N ILE A 12 -22.45 -1.68 26.14
CA ILE A 12 -22.31 -0.26 26.52
C ILE A 12 -21.45 -0.10 27.79
N ARG A 13 -21.56 -1.00 28.76
CA ARG A 13 -20.84 -0.86 30.04
C ARG A 13 -19.34 -1.10 29.90
N LYS A 14 -18.93 -1.97 28.98
CA LYS A 14 -17.51 -2.38 28.83
C LYS A 14 -16.78 -1.61 27.74
N ASP A 15 -17.46 -1.30 26.64
CA ASP A 15 -16.81 -0.78 25.45
C ASP A 15 -16.92 0.75 25.32
N LEU A 16 -17.94 1.39 25.91
CA LEU A 16 -18.16 2.83 25.77
C LEU A 16 -17.01 3.67 26.34
N SER A 17 -16.44 3.28 27.49
CA SER A 17 -15.32 4.01 28.09
C SER A 17 -14.05 3.94 27.23
N LYS A 18 -13.79 2.78 26.61
CA LYS A 18 -12.69 2.58 25.68
C LYS A 18 -12.90 3.36 24.39
N ASP A 19 -14.12 3.34 23.85
CA ASP A 19 -14.51 4.08 22.65
C ASP A 19 -14.43 5.58 22.86
N LEU A 20 -14.86 6.08 24.02
CA LEU A 20 -14.76 7.50 24.36
C LEU A 20 -13.29 7.93 24.49
N SER A 21 -12.48 7.19 25.25
CA SER A 21 -11.05 7.48 25.40
C SER A 21 -10.31 7.41 24.06
N SER A 22 -10.60 6.41 23.24
CA SER A 22 -9.99 6.25 21.91
C SER A 22 -10.47 7.33 20.96
N GLY A 23 -11.77 7.57 20.86
CA GLY A 23 -12.35 8.57 19.97
C GLY A 23 -11.88 9.99 20.28
N LEU A 24 -11.78 10.36 21.57
CA LEU A 24 -11.17 11.63 21.98
C LEU A 24 -9.70 11.72 21.55
N THR A 25 -8.91 10.67 21.79
CA THR A 25 -7.50 10.63 21.39
C THR A 25 -7.34 10.73 19.88
N LEU A 26 -8.13 9.97 19.12
CA LEU A 26 -8.12 9.95 17.66
C LEU A 26 -8.53 11.30 17.08
N GLY A 27 -9.61 11.91 17.59
CA GLY A 27 -10.08 13.22 17.14
C GLY A 27 -9.04 14.30 17.36
N VAL A 28 -8.40 14.30 18.53
CA VAL A 28 -7.30 15.21 18.87
C VAL A 28 -6.09 15.06 17.94
N LEU A 29 -5.72 13.84 17.55
CA LEU A 29 -4.64 13.59 16.59
C LEU A 29 -5.04 13.94 15.15
N GLN A 30 -6.32 13.76 14.81
CA GLN A 30 -6.81 13.91 13.46
C GLN A 30 -6.93 15.37 13.02
N VAL A 31 -7.17 16.32 13.95
CA VAL A 31 -7.19 17.77 13.65
C VAL A 31 -5.86 18.26 13.04
N PRO A 32 -4.70 18.16 13.72
CA PRO A 32 -3.44 18.64 13.14
C PRO A 32 -3.00 17.85 11.91
N GLN A 33 -3.18 16.53 11.91
CA GLN A 33 -2.82 15.67 10.78
C GLN A 33 -3.68 15.97 9.54
N GLY A 34 -4.99 16.22 9.74
CA GLY A 34 -5.92 16.66 8.71
C GLY A 34 -5.43 17.92 8.02
N LEU A 35 -5.16 18.98 8.79
CA LEU A 35 -4.65 20.26 8.29
C LEU A 35 -3.37 20.08 7.46
N ALA A 36 -2.42 19.28 7.96
CA ALA A 36 -1.15 19.06 7.29
C ALA A 36 -1.28 18.25 5.99
N TYR A 37 -2.14 17.22 5.98
CA TYR A 37 -2.31 16.36 4.80
C TYR A 37 -3.14 17.03 3.69
N ALA A 38 -4.01 17.98 4.00
CA ALA A 38 -4.64 18.80 2.97
C ALA A 38 -3.61 19.62 2.17
N MET A 39 -2.56 20.12 2.83
CA MET A 39 -1.47 20.84 2.15
C MET A 39 -0.66 19.92 1.22
N LEU A 40 -0.55 18.63 1.53
CA LEU A 40 0.04 17.63 0.62
C LEU A 40 -0.80 17.47 -0.66
N SER A 41 -2.12 17.54 -0.53
CA SER A 41 -3.04 17.52 -1.67
C SER A 41 -3.13 18.84 -2.44
N THR A 42 -2.27 19.81 -2.12
CA THR A 42 -2.23 21.16 -2.71
C THR A 42 -3.49 22.00 -2.45
N LEU A 43 -4.31 21.59 -1.47
CA LEU A 43 -5.53 22.26 -1.05
C LEU A 43 -5.31 23.10 0.22
N PRO A 44 -6.16 24.11 0.46
CA PRO A 44 -6.24 24.77 1.76
C PRO A 44 -6.44 23.79 2.92
N ALA A 45 -5.85 24.08 4.08
CA ALA A 45 -5.80 23.14 5.20
C ALA A 45 -7.18 22.65 5.69
N VAL A 46 -8.23 23.48 5.55
CA VAL A 46 -9.59 23.18 6.04
C VAL A 46 -10.18 21.93 5.41
N TYR A 47 -9.89 21.67 4.14
CA TYR A 47 -10.38 20.47 3.44
C TYR A 47 -9.90 19.18 4.12
N GLY A 48 -8.82 19.24 4.91
CA GLY A 48 -8.35 18.11 5.70
C GLY A 48 -9.22 17.80 6.92
N LEU A 49 -9.87 18.82 7.49
CA LEU A 49 -10.88 18.64 8.53
C LEU A 49 -12.17 18.08 7.94
N TYR A 50 -12.58 18.54 6.75
CA TYR A 50 -13.74 18.00 6.03
C TYR A 50 -13.56 16.50 5.72
N THR A 51 -12.43 16.14 5.10
CA THR A 51 -12.06 14.74 4.80
C THR A 51 -11.88 13.87 6.06
N SER A 52 -11.65 14.49 7.21
CA SER A 52 -11.57 13.79 8.49
C SER A 52 -12.91 13.58 9.17
N PHE A 53 -13.90 14.41 8.83
CA PHE A 53 -15.24 14.38 9.41
C PHE A 53 -16.17 13.47 8.62
N THR A 54 -16.54 13.85 7.39
CA THR A 54 -17.61 13.18 6.63
C THR A 54 -17.27 11.71 6.30
N PRO A 55 -16.08 11.39 5.76
CA PRO A 55 -15.72 10.00 5.42
C PRO A 55 -15.75 9.05 6.63
N SER A 56 -15.40 9.54 7.82
CA SER A 56 -15.39 8.76 9.06
C SER A 56 -16.80 8.33 9.47
N ILE A 57 -17.79 9.19 9.31
CA ILE A 57 -19.21 8.89 9.59
C ILE A 57 -19.74 7.87 8.60
N VAL A 58 -19.46 8.04 7.31
CA VAL A 58 -19.91 7.09 6.28
C VAL A 58 -19.27 5.72 6.50
N TYR A 59 -18.00 5.68 6.89
CA TYR A 59 -17.30 4.43 7.18
C TYR A 59 -17.80 3.73 8.45
N PHE A 60 -18.28 4.47 9.46
CA PHE A 60 -18.95 3.87 10.62
C PHE A 60 -20.17 3.01 10.22
N ILE A 61 -20.90 3.43 9.18
CA ILE A 61 -22.09 2.72 8.67
C ILE A 61 -21.70 1.54 7.76
N MET A 62 -20.73 1.76 6.87
CA MET A 62 -20.41 0.85 5.76
C MET A 62 -19.27 -0.14 6.04
N GLY A 63 -18.34 0.23 6.93
CA GLY A 63 -17.10 -0.50 7.18
C GLY A 63 -17.31 -1.80 7.95
N SER A 64 -16.54 -2.84 7.61
CA SER A 64 -16.54 -4.12 8.32
C SER A 64 -15.39 -4.26 9.32
N SER A 65 -14.29 -3.52 9.12
CA SER A 65 -13.16 -3.51 10.06
C SER A 65 -13.48 -2.70 11.32
N ARG A 66 -13.27 -3.33 12.50
CA ARG A 66 -13.55 -2.76 13.83
C ARG A 66 -12.56 -1.68 14.28
N HIS A 67 -11.34 -1.65 13.74
CA HIS A 67 -10.25 -0.78 14.23
C HIS A 67 -9.63 0.10 13.14
N LEU A 68 -10.17 0.07 11.92
CA LEU A 68 -9.63 0.90 10.85
C LEU A 68 -10.11 2.33 11.04
N CYS A 69 -9.18 3.24 11.32
CA CYS A 69 -9.47 4.67 11.45
C CYS A 69 -9.35 5.37 10.09
N ILE A 70 -10.49 5.71 9.49
CA ILE A 70 -10.57 6.45 8.21
C ILE A 70 -10.38 7.95 8.45
N GLY A 71 -9.80 8.62 7.45
CA GLY A 71 -9.67 10.07 7.40
C GLY A 71 -8.66 10.46 6.35
N THR A 72 -7.80 11.42 6.66
CA THR A 72 -6.69 11.78 5.79
C THR A 72 -5.49 10.84 5.99
N PHE A 73 -4.75 10.57 4.92
CA PHE A 73 -3.52 9.78 4.95
C PHE A 73 -2.48 10.37 4.00
N ALA A 74 -1.20 10.36 4.42
CA ALA A 74 -0.14 11.11 3.76
C ALA A 74 0.10 10.67 2.30
N VAL A 75 0.15 9.36 2.04
CA VAL A 75 0.43 8.83 0.70
C VAL A 75 -0.70 9.15 -0.27
N THR A 76 -1.96 8.92 0.11
CA THR A 76 -3.09 9.20 -0.76
C THR A 76 -3.28 10.71 -0.97
N SER A 77 -3.00 11.53 0.03
CA SER A 77 -3.03 13.00 -0.11
C SER A 77 -1.97 13.49 -1.09
N LEU A 78 -0.78 12.90 -1.07
CA LEU A 78 0.27 13.19 -2.05
C LEU A 78 -0.14 12.75 -3.46
N MET A 79 -0.75 11.57 -3.63
CA MET A 79 -1.22 11.11 -4.94
C MET A 79 -2.30 12.04 -5.51
N VAL A 80 -3.29 12.44 -4.72
CA VAL A 80 -4.28 13.44 -5.14
C VAL A 80 -3.61 14.76 -5.49
N GLY A 81 -2.67 15.23 -4.65
CA GLY A 81 -1.92 16.46 -4.90
C GLY A 81 -1.14 16.45 -6.21
N LYS A 82 -0.56 15.30 -6.59
CA LYS A 82 0.12 15.12 -7.87
C LYS A 82 -0.83 15.25 -9.06
N VAL A 83 -2.00 14.60 -9.00
CA VAL A 83 -3.02 14.70 -10.06
C VAL A 83 -3.49 16.14 -10.21
N VAL A 84 -3.84 16.79 -9.10
CA VAL A 84 -4.24 18.20 -9.08
C VAL A 84 -3.14 19.05 -9.73
N GLN A 85 -1.90 18.95 -9.24
CA GLN A 85 -0.79 19.77 -9.73
C GLN A 85 -0.49 19.54 -11.22
N LYS A 86 -0.51 18.29 -11.69
CA LYS A 86 -0.37 17.93 -13.11
C LYS A 86 -1.42 18.64 -13.96
N GLN A 87 -2.68 18.60 -13.54
CA GLN A 87 -3.78 19.21 -14.29
C GLN A 87 -3.78 20.74 -14.22
N MET A 88 -3.36 21.33 -13.10
CA MET A 88 -3.21 22.78 -12.99
C MET A 88 -2.14 23.33 -13.94
N VAL A 89 -1.04 22.59 -14.13
CA VAL A 89 0.01 22.95 -15.10
C VAL A 89 -0.54 22.88 -16.54
N LEU A 90 -1.26 21.81 -16.89
CA LEU A 90 -1.89 21.66 -18.21
C LEU A 90 -2.93 22.76 -18.49
N ALA A 91 -3.77 23.08 -17.50
CA ALA A 91 -4.75 24.16 -17.60
C ALA A 91 -4.08 25.54 -17.78
N SER A 92 -2.95 25.78 -17.09
CA SER A 92 -2.20 27.02 -17.21
C SER A 92 -1.67 27.23 -18.64
N TYR A 93 -1.16 26.18 -19.29
CA TYR A 93 -0.74 26.27 -20.70
C TYR A 93 -1.91 26.60 -21.64
N SER A 94 -3.09 26.00 -21.43
CA SER A 94 -4.27 26.26 -22.26
C SER A 94 -4.80 27.70 -22.13
N ASN A 95 -4.73 28.30 -20.94
CA ASN A 95 -5.13 29.70 -20.72
C ASN A 95 -4.14 30.69 -21.35
N VAL A 96 -2.84 30.36 -21.37
CA VAL A 96 -1.82 31.18 -22.05
C VAL A 96 -2.05 31.21 -23.55
N THR A 97 -2.46 30.09 -24.17
CA THR A 97 -2.83 30.06 -25.60
C THR A 97 -4.13 30.79 -25.91
N ALA A 98 -5.01 30.97 -24.92
CA ALA A 98 -6.30 31.64 -25.06
C ALA A 98 -6.25 33.17 -24.78
N GLY A 99 -5.09 33.73 -24.43
CA GLY A 99 -4.87 35.18 -24.30
C GLY A 99 -5.66 35.88 -23.17
N LEU A 100 -6.23 35.12 -22.22
CA LEU A 100 -7.10 35.66 -21.17
C LEU A 100 -6.34 35.85 -19.85
N SER A 101 -5.57 36.94 -19.74
CA SER A 101 -4.98 37.37 -18.47
C SER A 101 -6.00 38.22 -17.70
N ASN A 102 -6.47 37.79 -16.53
CA ASN A 102 -7.14 38.70 -15.60
C ASN A 102 -7.01 38.28 -14.12
N ALA A 103 -6.90 39.30 -13.28
CA ALA A 103 -6.40 39.31 -11.90
C ALA A 103 -7.32 38.68 -10.82
N THR A 104 -8.26 37.80 -11.18
CA THR A 104 -9.05 36.98 -10.23
C THR A 104 -8.41 35.61 -9.96
N SER A 105 -7.10 35.50 -10.19
CA SER A 105 -6.40 34.22 -10.35
C SER A 105 -6.33 33.37 -9.09
N ALA A 106 -6.14 33.95 -7.89
CA ALA A 106 -5.85 33.17 -6.69
C ALA A 106 -7.06 32.37 -6.13
N GLU A 107 -8.25 32.98 -6.07
CA GLU A 107 -9.46 32.27 -5.61
C GLU A 107 -9.95 31.27 -6.65
N ASN A 108 -9.85 31.62 -7.94
CA ASN A 108 -10.16 30.70 -9.03
C ASN A 108 -9.21 29.49 -9.05
N ASP A 109 -7.92 29.70 -8.76
CA ASP A 109 -6.92 28.63 -8.65
C ASP A 109 -7.27 27.64 -7.52
N ILE A 110 -7.67 28.16 -6.36
CA ILE A 110 -8.10 27.33 -5.22
C ILE A 110 -9.36 26.52 -5.55
N ASN A 111 -10.36 27.16 -6.16
CA ASN A 111 -11.61 26.50 -6.54
C ASN A 111 -11.36 25.41 -7.60
N LEU A 112 -10.48 25.67 -8.58
CA LEU A 112 -10.13 24.70 -9.60
C LEU A 112 -9.39 23.49 -9.01
N ARG A 113 -8.42 23.73 -8.09
CA ARG A 113 -7.74 22.64 -7.37
C ARG A 113 -8.72 21.79 -6.57
N LEU A 114 -9.67 22.43 -5.90
CA LEU A 114 -10.73 21.73 -5.17
C LEU A 114 -11.56 20.85 -6.12
N GLN A 115 -11.98 21.40 -7.27
CA GLN A 115 -12.77 20.65 -8.25
C GLN A 115 -12.02 19.40 -8.74
N TYR A 116 -10.73 19.50 -9.07
CA TYR A 116 -9.92 18.33 -9.42
C TYR A 116 -9.89 17.31 -8.27
N ALA A 117 -9.60 17.74 -7.04
CA ALA A 117 -9.48 16.83 -5.90
C ALA A 117 -10.79 16.11 -5.55
N VAL A 118 -11.92 16.82 -5.59
CA VAL A 118 -13.27 16.28 -5.36
C VAL A 118 -13.65 15.30 -6.47
N THR A 119 -13.37 15.66 -7.72
CA THR A 119 -13.68 14.82 -8.89
C THR A 119 -12.83 13.54 -8.90
N VAL A 120 -11.55 13.62 -8.53
CA VAL A 120 -10.70 12.44 -8.30
C VAL A 120 -11.30 11.55 -7.21
N SER A 121 -11.67 12.12 -6.06
CA SER A 121 -12.29 11.36 -4.96
C SER A 121 -13.55 10.60 -5.41
N PHE A 122 -14.40 11.26 -6.19
CA PHE A 122 -15.64 10.70 -6.72
C PHE A 122 -15.38 9.53 -7.69
N PHE A 123 -14.52 9.72 -8.70
CA PHE A 123 -14.23 8.67 -9.68
C PHE A 123 -13.44 7.50 -9.09
N VAL A 124 -12.50 7.77 -8.18
CA VAL A 124 -11.84 6.69 -7.41
C VAL A 124 -12.89 5.87 -6.65
N GLY A 125 -13.87 6.53 -6.04
CA GLY A 125 -14.95 5.85 -5.34
C GLY A 125 -15.83 5.00 -6.28
N ILE A 126 -16.20 5.50 -7.46
CA ILE A 126 -16.92 4.73 -8.49
C ILE A 126 -16.12 3.52 -8.95
N LEU A 127 -14.83 3.72 -9.22
CA LEU A 127 -13.93 2.63 -9.65
C LEU A 127 -13.83 1.56 -8.55
N GLN A 128 -13.76 1.93 -7.28
CA GLN A 128 -13.75 0.97 -6.17
C GLN A 128 -15.07 0.19 -6.08
N ILE A 129 -16.23 0.83 -6.20
CA ILE A 129 -17.52 0.13 -6.25
C ILE A 129 -17.57 -0.82 -7.46
N THR A 130 -17.11 -0.36 -8.62
CA THR A 130 -17.08 -1.17 -9.84
C THR A 130 -16.19 -2.39 -9.68
N LEU A 131 -14.99 -2.22 -9.13
CA LEU A 131 -14.08 -3.32 -8.80
C LEU A 131 -14.70 -4.29 -7.78
N ALA A 132 -15.50 -3.79 -6.83
CA ALA A 132 -16.21 -4.61 -5.86
C ALA A 132 -17.34 -5.44 -6.51
N MET A 133 -18.08 -4.84 -7.45
CA MET A 133 -19.09 -5.53 -8.26
C MET A 133 -18.49 -6.65 -9.10
N LEU A 134 -17.32 -6.40 -9.69
CA LEU A 134 -16.57 -7.39 -10.46
C LEU A 134 -15.89 -8.46 -9.58
N ARG A 135 -16.02 -8.39 -8.25
CA ARG A 135 -15.30 -9.25 -7.29
C ARG A 135 -13.79 -9.26 -7.57
N PHE A 136 -13.25 -8.07 -7.85
CA PHE A 136 -11.83 -7.88 -8.13
C PHE A 136 -10.98 -7.87 -6.84
N ASP A 137 -11.49 -8.40 -5.73
CA ASP A 137 -10.75 -8.55 -4.47
C ASP A 137 -9.58 -9.55 -4.59
N ILE A 138 -9.54 -10.31 -5.69
CA ILE A 138 -8.42 -11.16 -6.09
C ILE A 138 -7.12 -10.35 -6.25
N ILE A 139 -7.15 -9.06 -6.65
CA ILE A 139 -5.95 -8.20 -6.65
C ILE A 139 -5.23 -8.25 -5.30
N THR A 140 -5.98 -8.33 -4.20
CA THR A 140 -5.39 -8.34 -2.85
C THR A 140 -4.58 -9.61 -2.56
N SER A 141 -4.77 -10.69 -3.32
CA SER A 141 -3.91 -11.87 -3.23
C SER A 141 -2.58 -11.71 -3.98
N TYR A 142 -2.52 -10.80 -4.96
CA TYR A 142 -1.31 -10.52 -5.73
C TYR A 142 -0.46 -9.40 -5.15
N LEU A 143 -0.95 -8.65 -4.15
CA LEU A 143 -0.20 -7.61 -3.46
C LEU A 143 0.40 -8.17 -2.17
N SER A 144 1.64 -8.64 -2.26
CA SER A 144 2.35 -9.25 -1.13
C SER A 144 2.68 -8.23 -0.04
N ASP A 145 2.73 -8.67 1.23
CA ASP A 145 3.11 -7.80 2.36
C ASP A 145 4.48 -7.09 2.14
N PRO A 146 5.54 -7.76 1.61
CA PRO A 146 6.80 -7.11 1.30
C PRO A 146 6.69 -6.02 0.23
N LEU A 147 5.86 -6.23 -0.81
CA LEU A 147 5.62 -5.23 -1.85
C LEU A 147 4.97 -3.99 -1.26
N ILE A 148 3.91 -4.17 -0.46
CA ILE A 148 3.17 -3.03 0.13
C ILE A 148 4.08 -2.26 1.09
N SER A 149 4.84 -2.97 1.93
CA SER A 149 5.80 -2.38 2.87
C SER A 149 6.90 -1.56 2.15
N GLY A 150 7.52 -2.13 1.11
CA GLY A 150 8.56 -1.43 0.32
C GLY A 150 7.99 -0.23 -0.43
N TYR A 151 6.81 -0.39 -1.03
CA TYR A 151 6.06 0.68 -1.69
C TYR A 151 5.72 1.84 -0.73
N THR A 152 5.11 1.55 0.43
CA THR A 152 4.72 2.61 1.39
C THR A 152 5.93 3.32 1.98
N THR A 153 7.05 2.60 2.16
CA THR A 153 8.32 3.19 2.60
C THR A 153 8.88 4.14 1.53
N GLY A 154 8.85 3.76 0.26
CA GLY A 154 9.26 4.63 -0.85
C GLY A 154 8.35 5.85 -0.99
N ALA A 155 7.03 5.67 -0.86
CA ALA A 155 6.08 6.77 -0.87
C ALA A 155 6.28 7.72 0.33
N ALA A 156 6.66 7.20 1.50
CA ALA A 156 7.02 8.01 2.65
C ALA A 156 8.25 8.89 2.39
N CYS A 157 9.24 8.45 1.59
CA CYS A 157 10.33 9.32 1.15
C CYS A 157 9.80 10.52 0.36
N HIS A 158 8.89 10.30 -0.59
CA HIS A 158 8.25 11.38 -1.34
C HIS A 158 7.46 12.34 -0.45
N VAL A 159 6.68 11.82 0.50
CA VAL A 159 5.97 12.65 1.47
C VAL A 159 6.97 13.46 2.31
N PHE A 160 8.02 12.83 2.84
CA PHE A 160 9.04 13.49 3.65
C PHE A 160 9.68 14.66 2.87
N SER A 161 10.10 14.40 1.63
CA SER A 161 10.70 15.39 0.75
C SER A 161 9.73 16.49 0.36
N SER A 162 8.44 16.19 0.14
CA SER A 162 7.44 17.22 -0.20
C SER A 162 7.20 18.24 0.92
N GLN A 163 7.45 17.85 2.19
CA GLN A 163 7.32 18.72 3.36
C GLN A 163 8.53 19.63 3.56
N LEU A 164 9.65 19.33 2.90
CA LEU A 164 10.89 20.08 3.02
C LEU A 164 10.72 21.55 2.61
N LYS A 165 9.86 21.86 1.62
CA LYS A 165 9.52 23.25 1.24
C LYS A 165 8.95 24.07 2.40
N HIS A 166 8.09 23.45 3.23
CA HIS A 166 7.47 24.10 4.39
C HIS A 166 8.42 24.21 5.58
N MET A 167 9.35 23.26 5.72
CA MET A 167 10.41 23.30 6.73
C MET A 167 11.48 24.36 6.41
N LEU A 168 11.81 24.56 5.13
CA LEU A 168 12.79 25.56 4.69
C LEU A 168 12.19 26.95 4.44
N GLY A 169 10.86 27.05 4.38
CA GLY A 169 10.15 28.30 4.09
C GLY A 169 10.34 28.79 2.65
N MET A 170 10.62 27.87 1.72
CA MET A 170 10.87 28.18 0.31
C MET A 170 9.64 27.88 -0.54
N GLU A 171 9.41 28.71 -1.54
CA GLU A 171 8.44 28.44 -2.59
C GLU A 171 9.13 27.64 -3.70
N ILE A 172 8.65 26.42 -3.95
CA ILE A 172 9.19 25.54 -4.98
C ILE A 172 8.13 25.42 -6.06
N SER A 173 8.43 25.92 -7.25
CA SER A 173 7.53 25.81 -8.40
C SER A 173 7.36 24.36 -8.83
N ALA A 174 6.11 23.99 -9.12
CA ALA A 174 5.71 22.66 -9.58
C ALA A 174 6.55 22.17 -10.75
N ASP A 175 6.75 23.05 -11.73
CA ASP A 175 7.29 22.74 -13.05
C ASP A 175 8.72 22.20 -13.00
N GLN A 176 9.49 22.56 -11.97
CA GLN A 176 10.90 22.15 -11.85
C GLN A 176 11.10 20.82 -11.11
N THR A 177 10.07 20.29 -10.46
CA THR A 177 10.18 19.13 -9.57
C THR A 177 9.36 17.92 -10.01
N GLN A 178 8.62 18.03 -11.12
CA GLN A 178 7.81 16.94 -11.65
C GLN A 178 8.55 16.03 -12.64
N GLY A 179 7.97 14.85 -12.84
CA GLY A 179 8.43 13.81 -13.76
C GLY A 179 9.42 12.83 -13.14
N LEU A 180 9.96 11.96 -13.99
CA LEU A 180 10.92 10.91 -13.59
C LEU A 180 12.06 11.50 -12.74
N PHE A 181 12.41 10.80 -11.67
CA PHE A 181 13.42 11.23 -10.69
C PHE A 181 13.09 12.54 -9.97
N SER A 182 11.79 12.84 -9.77
CA SER A 182 11.27 14.02 -9.05
C SER A 182 12.00 14.31 -7.73
N LEU A 183 12.25 13.28 -6.92
CA LEU A 183 12.99 13.39 -5.65
C LEU A 183 14.40 13.94 -5.86
N PHE A 184 15.14 13.41 -6.82
CA PHE A 184 16.51 13.85 -7.08
C PHE A 184 16.53 15.28 -7.60
N LYS A 185 15.58 15.66 -8.47
CA LYS A 185 15.41 17.05 -8.94
C LYS A 185 15.08 18.00 -7.79
N LEU A 186 14.21 17.62 -6.87
CA LEU A 186 13.88 18.42 -5.68
C LEU A 186 15.14 18.66 -4.83
N TYR A 187 15.91 17.62 -4.52
CA TYR A 187 17.12 17.78 -3.72
C TYR A 187 18.19 18.61 -4.45
N TYR A 188 18.35 18.42 -5.76
CA TYR A 188 19.23 19.26 -6.58
C TYR A 188 18.79 20.73 -6.53
N TYR A 189 17.50 21.01 -6.71
CA TYR A 189 16.94 22.37 -6.65
C TYR A 189 17.17 23.04 -5.31
N VAL A 190 16.91 22.31 -4.20
CA VAL A 190 17.15 22.79 -2.83
C VAL A 190 18.64 23.09 -2.61
N SER A 191 19.52 22.21 -3.09
CA SER A 191 20.97 22.40 -2.98
C SER A 191 21.45 23.62 -3.78
N ALA A 192 20.89 23.84 -4.98
CA ALA A 192 21.22 24.99 -5.81
C ALA A 192 20.74 26.32 -5.19
N HIS A 193 19.60 26.29 -4.49
CA HIS A 193 18.95 27.49 -3.92
C HIS A 193 19.06 27.58 -2.40
N ILE A 194 20.14 27.04 -1.81
CA ILE A 194 20.34 27.02 -0.35
C ILE A 194 20.26 28.41 0.31
N LYS A 195 20.59 29.47 -0.44
CA LYS A 195 20.55 30.86 0.03
C LYS A 195 19.13 31.42 0.22
N LEU A 196 18.10 30.79 -0.38
CA LEU A 196 16.70 31.20 -0.25
C LEU A 196 16.03 30.64 1.03
N ILE A 197 16.77 29.85 1.83
CA ILE A 197 16.23 29.26 3.06
C ILE A 197 15.96 30.35 4.09
N LYS A 198 14.73 30.38 4.61
CA LYS A 198 14.35 31.24 5.73
C LYS A 198 14.76 30.59 7.05
N LEU A 199 15.87 31.05 7.63
CA LEU A 199 16.42 30.50 8.87
C LEU A 199 15.40 30.43 10.05
N PRO A 200 14.53 31.44 10.28
CA PRO A 200 13.53 31.36 11.35
C PRO A 200 12.55 30.18 11.18
N VAL A 201 12.19 29.85 9.93
CA VAL A 201 11.28 28.75 9.60
C VAL A 201 11.94 27.41 9.89
N LEU A 202 13.21 27.26 9.48
CA LEU A 202 14.01 26.06 9.73
C LEU A 202 14.21 25.82 11.23
N LEU A 203 14.55 26.86 12.00
CA LEU A 203 14.71 26.76 13.46
C LEU A 203 13.39 26.36 14.14
N LEU A 204 12.28 27.01 13.79
CA LEU A 204 10.97 26.68 14.33
C LEU A 204 10.60 25.21 14.04
N GLY A 205 10.74 24.79 12.78
CA GLY A 205 10.42 23.41 12.36
C GLY A 205 11.30 22.38 13.06
N THR A 206 12.61 22.59 13.13
CA THR A 206 13.54 21.67 13.80
C THR A 206 13.27 21.54 15.30
N ILE A 207 13.02 22.65 15.99
CA ILE A 207 12.62 22.64 17.41
C ILE A 207 11.32 21.83 17.59
N CYS A 208 10.32 22.03 16.72
CA CYS A 208 9.07 21.28 16.75
C CYS A 208 9.28 19.78 16.57
N VAL A 209 10.14 19.36 15.62
CA VAL A 209 10.49 17.96 15.41
C VAL A 209 11.14 17.36 16.66
N ILE A 210 12.10 18.07 17.26
CA ILE A 210 12.81 17.62 18.47
C ILE A 210 11.81 17.44 19.62
N ILE A 211 10.93 18.42 19.86
CA ILE A 211 9.91 18.34 20.91
C ILE A 211 9.02 17.11 20.71
N LEU A 212 8.47 16.93 19.50
CA LEU A 212 7.59 15.79 19.21
C LEU A 212 8.29 14.44 19.35
N LEU A 213 9.55 14.33 18.93
CA LEU A 213 10.34 13.10 19.08
C LEU A 213 10.66 12.81 20.54
N LEU A 214 11.01 13.83 21.34
CA LEU A 214 11.24 13.70 22.77
C LEU A 214 9.97 13.27 23.50
N THR A 215 8.81 13.89 23.20
CA THR A 215 7.55 13.49 23.83
C THR A 215 7.18 12.05 23.51
N LYS A 216 7.38 11.60 22.27
CA LYS A 216 7.19 10.18 21.91
C LYS A 216 8.16 9.26 22.66
N PHE A 217 9.43 9.63 22.75
CA PHE A 217 10.43 8.84 23.48
C PHE A 217 10.09 8.71 24.97
N VAL A 218 9.64 9.80 25.60
CA VAL A 218 9.18 9.80 27.00
C VAL A 218 7.94 8.91 27.14
N SER A 219 6.94 9.07 26.26
CA SER A 219 5.73 8.24 26.27
C SER A 219 6.03 6.75 26.16
N ASP A 220 6.95 6.37 25.27
CA ASP A 220 7.37 4.97 25.05
C ASP A 220 8.15 4.43 26.27
N LYS A 221 9.06 5.23 26.85
CA LYS A 221 9.89 4.83 27.99
C LYS A 221 9.06 4.63 29.26
N PHE A 222 8.10 5.50 29.53
CA PHE A 222 7.25 5.46 30.73
C PHE A 222 5.99 4.62 30.57
N LYS A 223 5.76 3.99 29.40
CA LYS A 223 4.59 3.13 29.11
C LYS A 223 3.26 3.75 29.55
N LEU A 224 3.06 5.03 29.25
CA LEU A 224 1.82 5.72 29.60
C LEU A 224 0.62 5.05 28.93
N LYS A 225 -0.46 4.82 29.70
CA LYS A 225 -1.69 4.16 29.21
C LYS A 225 -2.41 4.98 28.14
N VAL A 226 -2.29 6.30 28.19
CA VAL A 226 -2.85 7.23 27.20
C VAL A 226 -1.69 8.03 26.61
N PRO A 227 -1.51 8.03 25.27
CA PRO A 227 -0.44 8.78 24.65
C PRO A 227 -0.68 10.28 24.84
N ILE A 228 0.37 11.02 25.20
CA ILE A 228 0.29 12.48 25.34
C ILE A 228 -0.03 13.08 23.95
N PRO A 229 -1.07 13.93 23.81
CA PRO A 229 -1.44 14.56 22.54
C PRO A 229 -0.48 15.70 22.16
N ALA A 230 0.80 15.35 21.98
CA ALA A 230 1.89 16.30 21.72
C ALA A 230 1.64 17.15 20.46
N GLU A 231 1.00 16.58 19.44
CA GLU A 231 0.68 17.26 18.19
C GLU A 231 -0.31 18.42 18.42
N LEU A 232 -1.34 18.22 19.23
CA LEU A 232 -2.31 19.26 19.55
C LEU A 232 -1.71 20.34 20.46
N ILE A 233 -0.97 19.94 21.49
CA ILE A 233 -0.27 20.88 22.40
C ILE A 233 0.65 21.79 21.58
N LEU A 234 1.40 21.20 20.64
CA LEU A 234 2.28 21.94 19.76
C LEU A 234 1.53 22.92 18.86
N VAL A 235 0.39 22.52 18.30
CA VAL A 235 -0.47 23.42 17.51
C VAL A 235 -0.98 24.58 18.36
N ILE A 236 -1.47 24.33 19.58
CA ILE A 236 -1.99 25.37 20.48
C ILE A 236 -0.87 26.36 20.85
N LEU A 237 0.28 25.86 21.30
CA LEU A 237 1.42 26.69 21.69
C LEU A 237 1.99 27.46 20.49
N GLY A 238 2.17 26.78 19.36
CA GLY A 238 2.69 27.37 18.14
C GLY A 238 1.81 28.47 17.57
N THR A 239 0.49 28.26 17.60
CA THR A 239 -0.50 29.27 17.22
C THR A 239 -0.45 30.47 18.16
N SER A 240 -0.42 30.24 19.46
CA SER A 240 -0.38 31.29 20.49
C SER A 240 0.88 32.14 20.38
N LEU A 241 2.04 31.50 20.21
CA LEU A 241 3.33 32.18 20.02
C LEU A 241 3.36 32.93 18.68
N SER A 242 2.85 32.33 17.61
CA SER A 242 2.79 32.97 16.29
C SER A 242 1.96 34.25 16.30
N TYR A 243 0.82 34.23 17.01
CA TYR A 243 -0.02 35.40 17.21
C TYR A 243 0.66 36.46 18.09
N ALA A 244 1.20 36.07 19.25
CA ALA A 244 1.82 36.99 20.20
C ALA A 244 3.05 37.72 19.63
N PHE A 245 3.90 37.00 18.90
CA PHE A 245 5.14 37.54 18.34
C PHE A 245 5.02 38.01 16.88
N LYS A 246 3.82 37.90 16.28
CA LYS A 246 3.53 38.27 14.89
C LYS A 246 4.54 37.65 13.89
N PHE A 247 4.60 36.33 13.88
CA PHE A 247 5.60 35.57 13.10
C PHE A 247 5.59 35.89 11.59
N GLU A 248 4.42 36.12 11.00
CA GLU A 248 4.31 36.49 9.58
C GLU A 248 4.98 37.84 9.29
N THR A 249 4.61 38.89 10.02
CA THR A 249 5.09 40.26 9.71
C THR A 249 6.55 40.46 10.11
N LYS A 250 6.99 39.88 11.24
CA LYS A 250 8.33 40.14 11.79
C LYS A 250 9.39 39.18 11.26
N PHE A 251 9.04 37.91 11.08
CA PHE A 251 10.00 36.86 10.72
C PHE A 251 9.72 36.24 9.33
N GLN A 252 8.71 36.75 8.61
CA GLN A 252 8.32 36.27 7.27
C GLN A 252 8.04 34.75 7.22
N ILE A 253 7.57 34.20 8.34
CA ILE A 253 7.23 32.79 8.49
C ILE A 253 5.87 32.54 7.82
N PRO A 254 5.77 31.61 6.85
CA PRO A 254 4.50 31.28 6.21
C PRO A 254 3.49 30.67 7.20
N ILE A 255 2.28 31.23 7.23
CA ILE A 255 1.14 30.78 8.04
C ILE A 255 -0.03 30.30 7.16
N LEU A 256 -1.05 29.68 7.78
CA LEU A 256 -2.25 29.18 7.09
C LEU A 256 -3.17 30.27 6.51
N LYS A 257 -3.17 31.48 7.08
CA LYS A 257 -3.98 32.65 6.67
C LYS A 257 -5.49 32.47 6.78
N ASN A 258 -6.14 31.81 5.83
CA ASN A 258 -7.60 31.73 5.78
C ASN A 258 -8.09 30.31 6.08
N VAL A 259 -8.83 30.18 7.18
CA VAL A 259 -9.46 28.93 7.63
C VAL A 259 -10.94 29.25 7.87
N PRO A 260 -11.81 29.08 6.85
CA PRO A 260 -13.24 29.32 7.01
C PRO A 260 -13.83 28.46 8.13
N LYS A 261 -14.73 29.08 8.90
CA LYS A 261 -15.61 28.39 9.85
C LYS A 261 -16.82 27.84 9.10
N GLY A 262 -17.29 26.69 9.52
CA GLY A 262 -18.59 26.17 9.09
C GLY A 262 -18.53 24.73 8.64
N PHE A 263 -19.69 24.24 8.22
CA PHE A 263 -19.83 22.92 7.65
C PHE A 263 -19.18 22.83 6.27
N PRO A 264 -18.70 21.64 5.84
CA PRO A 264 -18.25 21.43 4.47
C PRO A 264 -19.35 21.86 3.48
N PRO A 265 -19.04 22.76 2.53
CA PRO A 265 -19.99 23.12 1.49
C PRO A 265 -20.24 21.94 0.56
N LEU A 266 -21.43 21.89 -0.02
CA LEU A 266 -21.75 20.92 -1.05
C LEU A 266 -21.05 21.31 -2.36
N THR A 267 -20.23 20.42 -2.90
CA THR A 267 -19.51 20.60 -4.16
C THR A 267 -19.85 19.46 -5.11
N MET A 268 -20.27 19.78 -6.33
CA MET A 268 -20.54 18.78 -7.34
C MET A 268 -19.25 18.38 -8.08
N PRO A 269 -18.93 17.08 -8.21
CA PRO A 269 -17.83 16.62 -9.05
C PRO A 269 -18.13 16.88 -10.53
N LEU A 270 -17.13 17.29 -11.29
CA LEU A 270 -17.28 17.63 -12.71
C LEU A 270 -16.98 16.42 -13.59
N PHE A 271 -18.03 15.90 -14.24
CA PHE A 271 -17.91 14.73 -15.12
C PHE A 271 -17.11 15.01 -16.40
N SER A 272 -17.04 16.26 -16.86
CA SER A 272 -16.26 16.65 -18.05
C SER A 272 -14.77 16.36 -17.90
N MET A 273 -14.25 16.39 -16.67
CA MET A 273 -12.82 16.21 -16.36
C MET A 273 -12.42 14.73 -16.27
N MET A 274 -13.39 13.81 -16.40
CA MET A 274 -13.17 12.37 -16.25
C MET A 274 -12.08 11.84 -17.19
N GLY A 275 -12.13 12.23 -18.46
CA GLY A 275 -11.22 11.70 -19.50
C GLY A 275 -9.75 11.90 -19.15
N ASP A 276 -9.41 13.03 -18.55
CA ASP A 276 -8.03 13.44 -18.30
C ASP A 276 -7.42 12.79 -17.04
N ILE A 277 -8.26 12.35 -16.10
CA ILE A 277 -7.84 11.85 -14.78
C ILE A 277 -8.16 10.38 -14.54
N ILE A 278 -8.86 9.70 -15.45
CA ILE A 278 -9.38 8.34 -15.20
C ILE A 278 -8.27 7.32 -14.91
N LEU A 279 -7.13 7.42 -15.61
CA LEU A 279 -5.98 6.55 -15.39
C LEU A 279 -5.38 6.78 -13.99
N ASP A 280 -5.20 8.05 -13.62
CA ASP A 280 -4.69 8.43 -12.31
C ASP A 280 -5.64 7.96 -11.19
N CYS A 281 -6.96 8.07 -11.41
CA CYS A 281 -7.99 7.56 -10.49
C CYS A 281 -7.93 6.04 -10.33
N PHE A 282 -7.69 5.29 -11.41
CA PHE A 282 -7.55 3.83 -11.35
C PHE A 282 -6.35 3.41 -10.49
N ILE A 283 -5.21 4.09 -10.66
CA ILE A 283 -4.01 3.83 -9.85
C ILE A 283 -4.30 4.14 -8.36
N ILE A 284 -4.89 5.30 -8.06
CA ILE A 284 -5.27 5.66 -6.69
C ILE A 284 -6.25 4.64 -6.11
N ALA A 285 -7.23 4.16 -6.87
CA ALA A 285 -8.23 3.17 -6.42
C ALA A 285 -7.58 1.87 -5.97
N VAL A 286 -6.67 1.31 -6.78
CA VAL A 286 -5.97 0.05 -6.49
C VAL A 286 -5.01 0.20 -5.31
N VAL A 287 -4.19 1.26 -5.30
CA VAL A 287 -3.22 1.51 -4.23
C VAL A 287 -3.90 1.71 -2.89
N SER A 288 -4.87 2.62 -2.85
CA SER A 288 -5.52 2.98 -1.59
C SER A 288 -6.30 1.81 -1.02
N PHE A 289 -6.94 1.01 -1.87
CA PHE A 289 -7.56 -0.24 -1.46
C PHE A 289 -6.53 -1.20 -0.86
N ALA A 290 -5.39 -1.42 -1.53
CA ALA A 290 -4.32 -2.28 -1.06
C ALA A 290 -3.76 -1.87 0.30
N ILE A 291 -3.54 -0.57 0.52
CA ILE A 291 -3.07 -0.04 1.80
C ILE A 291 -4.12 -0.30 2.88
N ASN A 292 -5.38 0.09 2.62
CA ASN A 292 -6.44 0.00 3.60
C ASN A 292 -6.75 -1.46 3.97
N ILE A 293 -6.84 -2.36 2.98
CA ILE A 293 -7.10 -3.78 3.23
C ILE A 293 -5.97 -4.45 4.00
N SER A 294 -4.71 -4.07 3.74
CA SER A 294 -3.56 -4.61 4.46
C SER A 294 -3.54 -4.15 5.92
N ILE A 295 -3.87 -2.89 6.19
CA ILE A 295 -4.05 -2.39 7.57
C ILE A 295 -5.20 -3.15 8.25
N ALA A 296 -6.34 -3.29 7.58
CA ALA A 296 -7.51 -3.98 8.12
C ALA A 296 -7.21 -5.47 8.40
N LYS A 297 -6.59 -6.19 7.47
CA LYS A 297 -6.17 -7.60 7.63
C LYS A 297 -5.16 -7.76 8.76
N ALA A 298 -4.19 -6.84 8.89
CA ALA A 298 -3.18 -6.90 9.96
C ALA A 298 -3.80 -6.84 11.36
N PHE A 299 -4.83 -6.01 11.57
CA PHE A 299 -5.55 -5.96 12.85
C PHE A 299 -6.57 -7.07 13.01
N ALA A 300 -7.26 -7.48 11.94
CA ALA A 300 -8.19 -8.60 11.95
C ALA A 300 -7.50 -9.92 12.35
N LYS A 301 -6.30 -10.18 11.81
CA LYS A 301 -5.48 -11.35 12.16
C LYS A 301 -5.10 -11.38 13.64
N LYS A 302 -4.82 -10.23 14.26
CA LYS A 302 -4.49 -10.16 15.68
C LYS A 302 -5.68 -10.44 16.61
N GLN A 303 -6.91 -10.23 16.14
CA GLN A 303 -8.14 -10.50 16.90
C GLN A 303 -8.87 -11.77 16.46
N ASN A 304 -8.27 -12.58 15.57
CA ASN A 304 -8.92 -13.75 14.97
C ASN A 304 -10.31 -13.44 14.39
N CYS A 305 -10.48 -12.23 13.82
CA CYS A 305 -11.72 -11.80 13.19
C CYS A 305 -11.67 -12.04 11.68
N SER A 306 -12.78 -12.54 11.12
CA SER A 306 -12.94 -12.65 9.66
C SER A 306 -13.24 -11.28 9.06
N LEU A 307 -12.42 -10.84 8.10
CA LEU A 307 -12.61 -9.60 7.34
C LEU A 307 -12.88 -9.96 5.88
N SER A 308 -13.97 -9.45 5.31
CA SER A 308 -14.29 -9.62 3.89
C SER A 308 -13.69 -8.48 3.05
N PRO A 309 -12.69 -8.74 2.18
CA PRO A 309 -12.07 -7.69 1.37
C PRO A 309 -13.03 -6.98 0.42
N ASN A 310 -13.98 -7.73 -0.17
CA ASN A 310 -14.95 -7.14 -1.09
C ASN A 310 -15.88 -6.12 -0.39
N GLN A 311 -16.32 -6.38 0.84
CA GLN A 311 -17.12 -5.42 1.62
C GLN A 311 -16.33 -4.16 1.97
N GLU A 312 -15.04 -4.30 2.29
CA GLU A 312 -14.17 -3.15 2.53
C GLU A 312 -14.01 -2.30 1.26
N LEU A 313 -13.87 -2.94 0.09
CA LEU A 313 -13.79 -2.25 -1.18
C LEU A 313 -15.07 -1.45 -1.49
N TYR A 314 -16.25 -2.05 -1.28
CA TYR A 314 -17.53 -1.33 -1.35
C TYR A 314 -17.59 -0.16 -0.37
N ALA A 315 -17.16 -0.38 0.88
CA ALA A 315 -17.20 0.64 1.92
C ALA A 315 -16.33 1.84 1.55
N TYR A 316 -15.09 1.63 1.08
CA TYR A 316 -14.20 2.72 0.67
C TYR A 316 -14.75 3.48 -0.54
N GLY A 317 -15.36 2.76 -1.49
CA GLY A 317 -16.00 3.38 -2.64
C GLY A 317 -17.13 4.33 -2.25
N VAL A 318 -18.05 3.87 -1.41
CA VAL A 318 -19.17 4.69 -0.90
C VAL A 318 -18.67 5.86 -0.04
N VAL A 319 -17.67 5.63 0.81
CA VAL A 319 -17.05 6.67 1.65
C VAL A 319 -16.53 7.83 0.80
N ASN A 320 -15.85 7.54 -0.31
CA ASN A 320 -15.26 8.56 -1.16
C ASN A 320 -16.26 9.22 -2.13
N ILE A 321 -17.27 8.48 -2.62
CA ILE A 321 -18.38 9.06 -3.39
C ILE A 321 -19.17 10.04 -2.51
N VAL A 322 -19.56 9.64 -1.30
CA VAL A 322 -20.31 10.53 -0.41
C VAL A 322 -19.43 11.69 0.03
N GLY A 323 -18.17 11.43 0.38
CA GLY A 323 -17.22 12.47 0.80
C GLY A 323 -17.01 13.54 -0.28
N SER A 324 -16.95 13.18 -1.56
CA SER A 324 -16.73 14.15 -2.64
C SER A 324 -17.82 15.23 -2.68
N PHE A 325 -19.09 14.87 -2.47
CA PHE A 325 -20.19 15.84 -2.40
C PHE A 325 -20.04 16.84 -1.25
N PHE A 326 -19.30 16.50 -0.19
CA PHE A 326 -18.99 17.38 0.94
C PHE A 326 -17.58 17.99 0.84
N SER A 327 -17.12 18.26 -0.38
CA SER A 327 -15.81 18.90 -0.63
C SER A 327 -14.61 18.15 -0.04
N CYS A 328 -14.73 16.83 0.16
CA CYS A 328 -13.61 16.03 0.67
C CYS A 328 -12.76 15.52 -0.50
N PHE A 329 -11.45 15.61 -0.34
CA PHE A 329 -10.52 14.83 -1.17
C PHE A 329 -10.49 13.38 -0.69
N TYR A 330 -9.80 12.51 -1.44
CA TYR A 330 -9.80 11.07 -1.18
C TYR A 330 -9.38 10.71 0.26
N ALA A 331 -10.25 10.00 0.97
CA ALA A 331 -10.07 9.52 2.33
C ALA A 331 -9.53 8.08 2.38
N SER A 332 -8.62 7.82 3.32
CA SER A 332 -7.98 6.52 3.50
C SER A 332 -7.80 6.18 4.99
N GLY A 333 -7.58 4.90 5.26
CA GLY A 333 -7.20 4.41 6.58
C GLY A 333 -5.77 4.80 6.95
N SER A 334 -5.52 5.10 8.22
CA SER A 334 -4.18 5.37 8.75
C SER A 334 -3.69 4.25 9.65
N LEU A 335 -2.48 3.75 9.39
CA LEU A 335 -1.84 2.71 10.20
C LEU A 335 -1.60 3.19 11.64
N SER A 336 -1.10 4.41 11.84
CA SER A 336 -0.78 4.95 13.17
C SER A 336 -2.03 5.14 14.02
N ARG A 337 -3.10 5.72 13.45
CA ARG A 337 -4.38 5.93 14.13
C ARG A 337 -5.07 4.61 14.45
N SER A 338 -5.12 3.69 13.49
CA SER A 338 -5.69 2.35 13.69
C SER A 338 -4.93 1.55 14.75
N ALA A 339 -3.61 1.72 14.86
CA ALA A 339 -2.81 1.09 15.91
C ALA A 339 -3.15 1.61 17.32
N ILE A 340 -3.42 2.91 17.46
CA ILE A 340 -3.88 3.50 18.73
C ILE A 340 -5.27 2.97 19.08
N GLN A 341 -6.20 2.98 18.11
CA GLN A 341 -7.55 2.45 18.27
C GLN A 341 -7.55 0.98 18.72
N TYR A 342 -6.68 0.17 18.09
CA TYR A 342 -6.45 -1.23 18.45
C TYR A 342 -5.85 -1.39 19.85
N SER A 343 -4.85 -0.58 20.21
CA SER A 343 -4.16 -0.68 21.51
C SER A 343 -5.08 -0.33 22.68
N LEU A 344 -6.05 0.56 22.46
CA LEU A 344 -7.09 0.91 23.44
C LEU A 344 -8.26 -0.08 23.46
N GLY A 345 -8.26 -1.10 22.59
CA GLY A 345 -9.30 -2.13 22.53
C GLY A 345 -10.68 -1.58 22.20
N SER A 346 -10.72 -0.48 21.42
CA SER A 346 -11.94 0.24 21.06
C SER A 346 -12.60 -0.33 19.80
N THR A 347 -13.88 -0.04 19.61
CA THR A 347 -14.70 -0.44 18.47
C THR A 347 -14.73 0.66 17.41
N GLN A 348 -15.58 0.45 16.39
CA GLN A 348 -15.79 1.43 15.33
C GLN A 348 -16.50 2.70 15.82
N LEU A 349 -17.17 2.66 16.99
CA LEU A 349 -17.78 3.83 17.61
C LEU A 349 -16.74 4.93 17.92
N ALA A 350 -15.48 4.56 18.20
CA ALA A 350 -14.39 5.51 18.37
C ALA A 350 -14.21 6.43 17.16
N ASN A 351 -14.42 5.96 15.92
CA ASN A 351 -14.35 6.81 14.73
C ASN A 351 -15.49 7.83 14.66
N LEU A 352 -16.69 7.47 15.11
CA LEU A 352 -17.81 8.40 15.19
C LEU A 352 -17.52 9.49 16.22
N ILE A 353 -17.02 9.12 17.40
CA ILE A 353 -16.62 10.08 18.44
C ILE A 353 -15.48 10.98 17.93
N SER A 354 -14.49 10.41 17.24
CA SER A 354 -13.41 11.17 16.58
C SER A 354 -13.96 12.21 15.61
N SER A 355 -14.94 11.82 14.77
CA SER A 355 -15.58 12.73 13.81
C SER A 355 -16.30 13.90 14.51
N LEU A 356 -16.95 13.67 15.66
CA LEU A 356 -17.59 14.72 16.45
C LEU A 356 -16.58 15.70 17.05
N VAL A 357 -15.41 15.22 17.48
CA VAL A 357 -14.32 16.08 17.96
C VAL A 357 -13.78 16.95 16.82
N VAL A 358 -13.60 16.38 15.62
CA VAL A 358 -13.18 17.14 14.43
C VAL A 358 -14.24 18.18 14.04
N LEU A 359 -15.53 17.83 14.10
CA LEU A 359 -16.64 18.76 13.87
C LEU A 359 -16.59 19.94 14.84
N LEU A 360 -16.39 19.68 16.13
CA LEU A 360 -16.24 20.71 17.15
C LEU A 360 -15.05 21.62 16.83
N ALA A 361 -13.90 21.04 16.49
CA ALA A 361 -12.71 21.81 16.11
C ALA A 361 -12.95 22.68 14.87
N MET A 362 -13.68 22.17 13.87
CA MET A 362 -14.00 22.90 12.65
C MET A 362 -14.96 24.07 12.87
N VAL A 363 -15.96 23.92 13.75
CA VAL A 363 -16.94 24.99 14.04
C VAL A 363 -16.38 26.03 15.01
N VAL A 364 -15.65 25.59 16.03
CA VAL A 364 -15.18 26.46 17.14
C VAL A 364 -13.74 26.94 16.90
N LEU A 365 -12.82 26.04 16.57
CA LEU A 365 -11.37 26.31 16.56
C LEU A 365 -10.85 26.81 15.20
N ALA A 366 -11.60 26.71 14.11
CA ALA A 366 -11.12 27.04 12.76
C ALA A 366 -10.46 28.43 12.66
N SER A 367 -11.09 29.50 13.15
CA SER A 367 -10.48 30.85 13.10
C SER A 367 -9.20 30.95 13.91
N TYR A 368 -9.01 30.12 14.94
CA TYR A 368 -7.79 30.14 15.73
C TYR A 368 -6.61 29.50 14.99
N PHE A 369 -6.84 28.69 13.96
CA PHE A 369 -5.74 28.11 13.17
C PHE A 369 -5.13 29.07 12.15
N GLN A 370 -5.70 30.25 11.92
CA GLN A 370 -5.20 31.23 10.93
C GLN A 370 -3.70 31.60 11.11
N PRO A 371 -3.21 31.96 12.32
CA PRO A 371 -1.80 32.28 12.53
C PRO A 371 -0.90 31.04 12.66
N LEU A 372 -1.41 29.81 12.47
CA LEU A 372 -0.60 28.59 12.61
C LEU A 372 0.50 28.55 11.53
N PRO A 373 1.79 28.41 11.91
CA PRO A 373 2.88 28.28 10.95
C PRO A 373 2.88 26.95 10.19
N ASN A 374 3.13 27.00 8.90
CA ASN A 374 3.20 25.82 8.02
C ASN A 374 4.31 24.84 8.43
N ALA A 375 5.40 25.34 9.01
CA ALA A 375 6.52 24.50 9.50
C ALA A 375 6.11 23.55 10.62
N ILE A 376 5.13 23.94 11.46
CA ILE A 376 4.63 23.08 12.54
C ILE A 376 3.87 21.88 11.96
N LEU A 377 3.03 22.13 10.97
CA LEU A 377 2.30 21.07 10.25
C LEU A 377 3.27 20.12 9.55
N ALA A 378 4.31 20.67 8.89
CA ALA A 378 5.35 19.87 8.25
C ALA A 378 6.13 18.98 9.24
N ALA A 379 6.48 19.52 10.40
CA ALA A 379 7.12 18.76 11.48
C ALA A 379 6.24 17.60 11.98
N ILE A 380 4.92 17.82 12.11
CA ILE A 380 3.95 16.78 12.47
C ILE A 380 3.93 15.66 11.43
N VAL A 381 3.93 16.00 10.13
CA VAL A 381 4.01 14.99 9.06
C VAL A 381 5.30 14.19 9.14
N TRP A 382 6.46 14.83 9.27
CA TRP A 382 7.75 14.13 9.41
C TRP A 382 7.74 13.14 10.58
N VAL A 383 7.24 13.55 11.74
CA VAL A 383 7.19 12.71 12.93
C VAL A 383 6.12 11.60 12.84
N ALA A 384 5.07 11.79 12.04
CA ALA A 384 4.09 10.75 11.71
C ALA A 384 4.68 9.65 10.82
N LEU A 385 5.62 9.99 9.91
CA LEU A 385 6.28 9.03 9.01
C LEU A 385 7.27 8.08 9.73
N LYS A 386 7.69 8.38 10.96
CA LYS A 386 8.60 7.51 11.76
C LYS A 386 8.14 6.05 11.78
N GLY A 387 6.82 5.82 11.92
CA GLY A 387 6.25 4.47 11.94
C GLY A 387 6.37 3.73 10.60
N ILE A 388 6.25 4.45 9.49
CA ILE A 388 6.39 3.89 8.14
C ILE A 388 7.87 3.60 7.86
N PHE A 389 8.79 4.52 8.17
CA PHE A 389 10.23 4.26 7.99
C PHE A 389 10.77 3.09 8.81
N LYS A 390 10.11 2.72 9.92
CA LYS A 390 10.49 1.53 10.69
C LYS A 390 10.35 0.22 9.89
N GLN A 391 9.55 0.21 8.82
CA GLN A 391 9.41 -0.94 7.92
C GLN A 391 10.73 -1.34 7.24
N VAL A 392 11.71 -0.43 7.12
CA VAL A 392 13.06 -0.74 6.60
C VAL A 392 13.75 -1.84 7.41
N TYR A 393 13.45 -1.95 8.71
CA TYR A 393 14.03 -3.00 9.54
C TYR A 393 13.52 -4.41 9.18
N ASP A 394 12.36 -4.53 8.53
CA ASP A 394 11.80 -5.81 8.10
C ASP A 394 12.68 -6.48 7.05
N VAL A 395 13.44 -5.70 6.26
CA VAL A 395 14.36 -6.21 5.22
C VAL A 395 15.39 -7.17 5.80
N LYS A 396 15.92 -6.89 6.99
CA LYS A 396 16.92 -7.75 7.64
C LYS A 396 16.32 -9.11 8.02
N LEU A 397 15.05 -9.12 8.45
CA LEU A 397 14.33 -10.34 8.76
C LEU A 397 14.00 -11.10 7.48
N LEU A 398 13.44 -10.41 6.48
CA LEU A 398 13.10 -10.97 5.18
C LEU A 398 14.33 -11.59 4.51
N TRP A 399 15.49 -10.95 4.55
CA TRP A 399 16.72 -11.49 3.96
C TRP A 399 17.16 -12.82 4.56
N LYS A 400 16.91 -13.03 5.87
CA LYS A 400 17.21 -14.29 6.56
C LYS A 400 16.19 -15.39 6.26
N VAL A 401 14.93 -15.02 6.04
CA VAL A 401 13.83 -15.97 5.82
C VAL A 401 13.68 -16.34 4.34
N SER A 402 13.63 -15.33 3.47
CA SER A 402 13.36 -15.47 2.03
C SER A 402 14.03 -14.33 1.26
N LYS A 403 15.12 -14.66 0.55
CA LYS A 403 15.84 -13.70 -0.30
C LYS A 403 14.96 -13.10 -1.40
N VAL A 404 13.97 -13.86 -1.88
CA VAL A 404 13.02 -13.42 -2.92
C VAL A 404 12.10 -12.33 -2.37
N ASP A 405 11.57 -12.52 -1.16
CA ASP A 405 10.67 -11.53 -0.54
C ASP A 405 11.44 -10.25 -0.15
N ALA A 406 12.69 -10.39 0.27
CA ALA A 406 13.58 -9.25 0.49
C ALA A 406 13.87 -8.49 -0.82
N PHE A 407 14.06 -9.20 -1.94
CA PHE A 407 14.24 -8.59 -3.24
C PHE A 407 12.97 -7.85 -3.71
N ILE A 408 11.77 -8.40 -3.50
CA ILE A 408 10.50 -7.72 -3.79
C ILE A 408 10.39 -6.42 -3.00
N TRP A 409 10.75 -6.44 -1.71
CA TRP A 409 10.76 -5.23 -0.88
C TRP A 409 11.76 -4.18 -1.41
N ILE A 410 13.00 -4.57 -1.70
CA ILE A 410 14.05 -3.64 -2.16
C ILE A 410 13.69 -3.06 -3.53
N SER A 411 13.26 -3.91 -4.46
CA SER A 411 12.88 -3.48 -5.81
C SER A 411 11.67 -2.55 -5.80
N SER A 412 10.65 -2.83 -4.98
CA SER A 412 9.50 -1.93 -4.83
C SER A 412 9.87 -0.58 -4.22
N PHE A 413 10.70 -0.57 -3.16
CA PHE A 413 11.22 0.66 -2.58
C PHE A 413 12.00 1.51 -3.59
N VAL A 414 12.96 0.90 -4.29
CA VAL A 414 13.79 1.59 -5.29
C VAL A 414 12.94 2.09 -6.46
N ALA A 415 12.00 1.28 -6.95
CA ALA A 415 11.11 1.66 -8.04
C ALA A 415 10.32 2.93 -7.70
N VAL A 416 9.76 3.01 -6.50
CA VAL A 416 9.00 4.20 -6.05
C VAL A 416 9.89 5.42 -5.84
N VAL A 417 11.08 5.27 -5.25
CA VAL A 417 11.99 6.39 -5.02
C VAL A 417 12.48 6.98 -6.35
N CYS A 418 12.80 6.14 -7.33
CA CYS A 418 13.32 6.58 -8.63
C CYS A 418 12.23 7.06 -9.59
N PHE A 419 11.12 6.34 -9.68
CA PHE A 419 10.11 6.51 -10.73
C PHE A 419 8.79 7.10 -10.21
N ASP A 420 8.79 7.77 -9.06
CA ASP A 420 7.59 8.25 -8.39
C ASP A 420 6.63 7.13 -7.92
N VAL A 421 5.64 7.56 -7.13
CA VAL A 421 4.64 6.70 -6.49
C VAL A 421 3.78 5.92 -7.51
N ASP A 422 3.46 6.51 -8.66
CA ASP A 422 2.49 5.93 -9.60
C ASP A 422 3.15 4.88 -10.50
N ILE A 423 4.25 5.24 -11.18
CA ILE A 423 5.00 4.31 -12.05
C ILE A 423 5.76 3.29 -11.21
N GLY A 424 6.29 3.70 -10.06
CA GLY A 424 6.99 2.80 -9.14
C GLY A 424 6.11 1.66 -8.63
N LEU A 425 4.81 1.91 -8.42
CA LEU A 425 3.86 0.84 -8.11
C LEU A 425 3.73 -0.16 -9.26
N ALA A 426 3.50 0.32 -10.49
CA ALA A 426 3.30 -0.54 -11.65
C ALA A 426 4.50 -1.47 -11.86
N ILE A 427 5.72 -0.93 -11.72
CA ILE A 427 6.97 -1.69 -11.75
C ILE A 427 7.01 -2.72 -10.61
N ALA A 428 6.70 -2.31 -9.37
CA ALA A 428 6.71 -3.21 -8.22
C ALA A 428 5.74 -4.39 -8.38
N ILE A 429 4.51 -4.13 -8.85
CA ILE A 429 3.51 -5.17 -9.12
C ILE A 429 3.99 -6.11 -10.21
N GLY A 430 4.52 -5.58 -11.32
CA GLY A 430 5.07 -6.38 -12.40
C GLY A 430 6.18 -7.32 -11.94
N ILE A 431 7.12 -6.82 -11.11
CA ILE A 431 8.20 -7.62 -10.53
C ILE A 431 7.63 -8.71 -9.60
N ASN A 432 6.70 -8.36 -8.72
CA ASN A 432 6.12 -9.31 -7.76
C ASN A 432 5.34 -10.43 -8.45
N ILE A 433 4.55 -10.12 -9.48
CA ILE A 433 3.84 -11.12 -10.28
C ILE A 433 4.84 -12.02 -11.02
N THR A 434 5.84 -11.42 -11.68
CA THR A 434 6.86 -12.18 -12.43
C THR A 434 7.60 -13.15 -11.53
N LEU A 435 8.06 -12.71 -10.35
CA LEU A 435 8.75 -13.57 -9.40
C LEU A 435 7.84 -14.65 -8.81
N SER A 436 6.56 -14.34 -8.58
CA SER A 436 5.58 -15.32 -8.12
C SER A 436 5.38 -16.42 -9.15
N VAL A 437 5.30 -16.07 -10.44
CA VAL A 437 5.19 -17.02 -11.55
C VAL A 437 6.46 -17.86 -11.69
N ILE A 438 7.65 -17.25 -11.61
CA ILE A 438 8.94 -17.97 -11.66
C ILE A 438 9.07 -18.97 -10.50
N ARG A 439 8.60 -18.58 -9.31
CA ARG A 439 8.62 -19.46 -8.13
C ARG A 439 7.63 -20.61 -8.27
N ALA A 440 6.46 -20.36 -8.84
CA ALA A 440 5.47 -21.39 -9.14
C ALA A 440 5.94 -22.35 -10.25
N SER A 441 6.75 -21.86 -11.21
CA SER A 441 7.25 -22.68 -12.33
C SER A 441 8.41 -23.61 -11.97
N ARG A 442 9.13 -23.33 -10.86
CA ARG A 442 10.26 -24.14 -10.38
C ARG A 442 10.06 -24.67 -8.95
N PRO A 443 9.06 -25.54 -8.73
CA PRO A 443 8.80 -26.13 -7.43
C PRO A 443 9.86 -27.17 -7.04
N SER A 444 9.96 -27.44 -5.74
CA SER A 444 10.84 -28.49 -5.23
C SER A 444 10.30 -29.87 -5.56
N TYR A 445 11.20 -30.78 -5.89
CA TYR A 445 10.93 -32.20 -6.10
C TYR A 445 11.88 -33.03 -5.25
N ALA A 446 11.47 -34.26 -4.93
CA ALA A 446 12.29 -35.19 -4.17
C ALA A 446 12.03 -36.64 -4.59
N LEU A 447 13.06 -37.47 -4.49
CA LEU A 447 12.90 -38.93 -4.50
C LEU A 447 12.59 -39.40 -3.08
N LEU A 448 11.54 -40.19 -2.94
CA LEU A 448 11.13 -40.75 -1.66
C LEU A 448 11.76 -42.13 -1.45
N LYS A 449 12.15 -42.40 -0.20
CA LYS A 449 12.68 -43.68 0.25
C LYS A 449 11.83 -44.23 1.38
N ASN A 450 11.77 -45.56 1.50
CA ASN A 450 11.01 -46.23 2.54
C ASN A 450 11.81 -46.23 3.87
N PHE A 451 11.13 -45.98 4.97
CA PHE A 451 11.69 -46.19 6.32
C PHE A 451 11.42 -47.63 6.75
N LYS A 452 12.50 -48.38 7.01
CA LYS A 452 12.51 -49.84 7.27
C LYS A 452 11.29 -50.32 8.06
N GLU A 453 10.59 -51.32 7.50
CA GLU A 453 9.43 -52.00 8.09
C GLU A 453 8.22 -51.08 8.37
N THR A 454 8.13 -49.92 7.71
CA THR A 454 6.97 -49.03 7.80
C THR A 454 6.48 -48.58 6.42
N GLU A 455 5.25 -48.09 6.37
CA GLU A 455 4.65 -47.47 5.16
C GLU A 455 5.05 -45.99 4.98
N ILE A 456 6.07 -45.53 5.72
CA ILE A 456 6.47 -44.12 5.75
C ILE A 456 7.53 -43.86 4.67
N TYR A 457 7.21 -42.94 3.75
CA TYR A 457 8.09 -42.53 2.66
C TYR A 457 8.60 -41.10 2.87
N ILE A 458 9.92 -40.92 2.99
CA ILE A 458 10.53 -39.63 3.30
C ILE A 458 11.59 -39.27 2.26
N ALA A 459 11.63 -37.98 1.91
CA ALA A 459 12.73 -37.36 1.18
C ALA A 459 13.93 -37.18 2.14
N SER A 460 14.70 -38.24 2.40
CA SER A 460 15.85 -38.17 3.33
C SER A 460 17.14 -38.70 2.72
N SER A 461 18.25 -38.06 3.10
CA SER A 461 19.63 -38.44 2.77
C SER A 461 20.27 -39.34 3.83
N GLY A 462 19.53 -39.73 4.89
CA GLY A 462 20.06 -40.57 5.98
C GLY A 462 20.35 -42.02 5.56
N LYS A 463 21.29 -42.67 6.27
CA LYS A 463 21.72 -44.06 6.03
C LYS A 463 20.68 -45.13 6.42
N THR A 464 19.57 -44.75 7.06
CA THR A 464 18.53 -45.66 7.58
C THR A 464 17.37 -45.90 6.61
N PHE A 465 17.44 -45.39 5.39
CA PHE A 465 16.36 -45.43 4.41
C PHE A 465 16.79 -46.24 3.19
N ASP A 466 16.06 -47.31 2.90
CA ASP A 466 16.35 -48.19 1.78
C ASP A 466 15.48 -47.84 0.57
N ASN A 467 16.09 -47.94 -0.61
CA ASN A 467 15.34 -47.88 -1.86
C ASN A 467 14.68 -49.25 -2.08
N ILE A 468 13.43 -49.26 -2.54
CA ILE A 468 12.78 -50.48 -2.98
C ILE A 468 13.46 -50.92 -4.30
N PRO A 469 14.00 -52.14 -4.39
CA PRO A 469 14.63 -52.63 -5.62
C PRO A 469 13.66 -52.51 -6.81
N GLY A 470 14.12 -51.95 -7.92
CA GLY A 470 13.32 -51.80 -9.15
C GLY A 470 12.29 -50.66 -9.16
N VAL A 471 12.02 -49.99 -8.03
CA VAL A 471 10.98 -48.94 -7.93
C VAL A 471 11.59 -47.60 -7.51
N LYS A 472 11.29 -46.53 -8.26
CA LYS A 472 11.62 -45.15 -7.89
C LYS A 472 10.34 -44.36 -7.65
N ILE A 473 10.21 -43.78 -6.47
CA ILE A 473 9.05 -42.96 -6.09
C ILE A 473 9.46 -41.48 -6.18
N PHE A 474 8.88 -40.75 -7.13
CA PHE A 474 9.16 -39.34 -7.36
C PHE A 474 8.00 -38.48 -6.85
N GLN A 475 8.30 -37.54 -5.96
CA GLN A 475 7.33 -36.57 -5.45
C GLN A 475 7.62 -35.18 -6.03
N TYR A 476 6.66 -34.65 -6.78
CA TYR A 476 6.66 -33.26 -7.25
C TYR A 476 5.72 -32.43 -6.37
N ARG A 477 6.23 -31.37 -5.73
CA ARG A 477 5.50 -30.63 -4.69
C ARG A 477 4.79 -29.39 -5.24
N ALA A 478 4.03 -29.55 -6.32
CA ALA A 478 3.22 -28.49 -6.92
C ALA A 478 2.16 -29.03 -7.88
N PRO A 479 1.07 -28.28 -8.12
CA PRO A 479 0.16 -28.57 -9.23
C PRO A 479 0.90 -28.44 -10.57
N LEU A 480 0.55 -29.29 -11.53
CA LEU A 480 1.10 -29.23 -12.88
C LEU A 480 0.28 -28.26 -13.74
N PHE A 481 0.97 -27.34 -14.41
CA PHE A 481 0.37 -26.38 -15.32
C PHE A 481 1.39 -25.99 -16.39
N TYR A 482 0.95 -25.32 -17.46
CA TYR A 482 1.76 -25.06 -18.65
C TYR A 482 3.17 -24.51 -18.38
N ALA A 483 3.38 -23.71 -17.33
CA ALA A 483 4.69 -23.11 -17.05
C ALA A 483 5.69 -24.04 -16.34
N ASN A 484 5.25 -25.16 -15.76
CA ASN A 484 6.13 -26.08 -15.02
C ASN A 484 6.23 -27.49 -15.60
N VAL A 485 5.50 -27.81 -16.67
CA VAL A 485 5.52 -29.12 -17.34
C VAL A 485 6.94 -29.52 -17.78
N GLU A 486 7.65 -28.61 -18.44
CA GLU A 486 9.02 -28.90 -18.91
C GLU A 486 9.98 -29.11 -17.73
N HIS A 487 9.82 -28.31 -16.66
CA HIS A 487 10.61 -28.50 -15.44
C HIS A 487 10.29 -29.85 -14.77
N PHE A 488 9.03 -30.27 -14.73
CA PHE A 488 8.61 -31.56 -14.22
C PHE A 488 9.25 -32.70 -15.02
N GLN A 489 9.15 -32.68 -16.35
CA GLN A 489 9.75 -33.70 -17.22
C GLN A 489 11.27 -33.78 -17.05
N ASN A 490 11.96 -32.65 -17.12
CA ASN A 490 13.41 -32.60 -16.95
C ASN A 490 13.85 -33.08 -15.56
N SER A 491 13.09 -32.74 -14.51
CA SER A 491 13.38 -33.17 -13.13
C SER A 491 13.11 -34.65 -12.93
N LEU A 492 12.05 -35.17 -13.54
CA LEU A 492 11.71 -36.60 -13.52
C LEU A 492 12.79 -37.41 -14.21
N TYR A 493 13.15 -37.06 -15.45
CA TYR A 493 14.18 -37.77 -16.22
C TYR A 493 15.53 -37.72 -15.53
N LYS A 494 15.96 -36.55 -15.05
CA LYS A 494 17.23 -36.40 -14.32
C LYS A 494 17.29 -37.24 -13.04
N SER A 495 16.16 -37.45 -12.37
CA SER A 495 16.09 -38.19 -11.10
C SER A 495 15.92 -39.71 -11.31
N THR A 496 15.30 -40.12 -12.42
CA THR A 496 14.92 -41.51 -12.66
C THR A 496 15.84 -42.23 -13.65
N ILE A 497 16.36 -41.55 -14.67
CA ILE A 497 17.15 -42.12 -15.78
C ILE A 497 18.56 -41.50 -15.78
N HIS A 498 19.60 -42.32 -15.88
CA HIS A 498 20.99 -41.83 -15.95
C HIS A 498 21.22 -41.08 -17.28
N PRO A 499 21.85 -39.89 -17.30
CA PRO A 499 22.04 -39.07 -18.50
C PRO A 499 22.92 -39.71 -19.59
N ASN A 500 23.65 -40.80 -19.29
CA ASN A 500 24.43 -41.54 -20.30
C ASN A 500 23.58 -42.43 -21.23
N PHE A 501 22.26 -42.50 -21.03
CA PHE A 501 21.36 -43.34 -21.84
C PHE A 501 20.46 -42.56 -22.81
N CYS A 502 20.71 -41.26 -23.02
CA CYS A 502 19.92 -40.45 -23.94
C CYS A 502 20.82 -39.70 -24.92
N THR A 503 21.39 -40.41 -25.88
CA THR A 503 21.62 -39.84 -27.21
C THR A 503 20.29 -39.93 -27.95
N VAL A 504 19.64 -38.77 -28.17
CA VAL A 504 18.55 -38.69 -29.14
C VAL A 504 19.19 -38.82 -30.52
N VAL A 505 19.24 -40.04 -31.05
CA VAL A 505 19.54 -40.27 -32.46
C VAL A 505 18.22 -40.22 -33.20
N SER A 506 17.96 -39.14 -33.92
CA SER A 506 16.88 -39.11 -34.89
C SER A 506 17.30 -39.98 -36.08
N HIS A 507 16.69 -41.15 -36.22
CA HIS A 507 16.68 -41.85 -37.50
C HIS A 507 15.31 -41.66 -38.13
N ASP A 508 15.31 -41.01 -39.29
CA ASP A 508 14.18 -40.98 -40.19
C ASP A 508 13.73 -42.40 -40.51
N SER A 509 12.41 -42.60 -40.49
CA SER A 509 11.72 -43.79 -40.95
C SER A 509 12.02 -45.10 -40.18
N THR A 510 11.26 -45.37 -39.11
CA THR A 510 10.60 -46.67 -38.85
C THR A 510 9.80 -46.64 -37.55
N ASN A 511 8.73 -47.43 -37.51
CA ASN A 511 7.65 -47.33 -36.52
C ASN A 511 7.82 -48.24 -35.29
N TRP A 512 9.04 -48.35 -34.75
CA TRP A 512 9.31 -49.10 -33.51
C TRP A 512 10.34 -48.38 -32.63
N ILE A 513 10.17 -48.48 -31.32
CA ILE A 513 11.24 -48.18 -30.35
C ILE A 513 11.75 -49.56 -29.91
N GLU A 514 12.79 -50.05 -30.57
CA GLU A 514 13.63 -51.13 -30.05
C GLU A 514 14.81 -50.49 -29.31
N SER A 515 15.04 -50.89 -28.06
CA SER A 515 16.33 -50.64 -27.43
C SER A 515 17.29 -51.73 -27.90
N ASN A 516 18.07 -51.46 -28.94
CA ASN A 516 19.25 -52.29 -29.21
C ASN A 516 20.31 -51.97 -28.16
N CYS A 517 20.42 -52.86 -27.18
CA CYS A 517 21.58 -52.98 -26.30
C CYS A 517 22.55 -54.01 -26.91
N ASP A 518 23.08 -53.74 -28.09
CA ASP A 518 24.24 -54.49 -28.59
C ASP A 518 25.51 -53.77 -28.14
N ASN A 519 25.96 -54.13 -26.94
CA ASN A 519 27.36 -53.97 -26.54
C ASN A 519 27.70 -55.14 -25.60
N GLU A 520 28.77 -55.85 -25.96
CA GLU A 520 29.31 -57.12 -25.43
C GLU A 520 29.66 -57.17 -23.92
N TYR A 521 29.14 -56.27 -23.08
CA TYR A 521 29.46 -56.18 -21.65
C TYR A 521 28.34 -56.62 -20.69
N PHE A 522 27.18 -57.04 -21.18
CA PHE A 522 26.08 -57.56 -20.36
C PHE A 522 25.62 -58.94 -20.85
N LYS A 523 26.41 -59.98 -20.57
CA LYS A 523 25.95 -61.38 -20.62
C LYS A 523 25.63 -61.98 -19.24
N ASP A 524 25.93 -61.29 -18.14
CA ASP A 524 25.87 -61.91 -16.80
C ASP A 524 24.71 -61.47 -15.90
N TYR A 525 23.76 -60.65 -16.38
CA TYR A 525 22.59 -60.29 -15.57
C TYR A 525 21.32 -60.27 -16.42
N SER A 526 20.90 -61.45 -16.87
CA SER A 526 19.48 -61.73 -17.05
C SER A 526 18.87 -61.95 -15.67
N ASP A 527 18.12 -60.99 -15.14
CA ASP A 527 17.06 -61.30 -14.20
C ASP A 527 15.98 -60.22 -14.20
N GLU A 528 14.76 -60.71 -14.07
CA GLU A 528 13.47 -60.13 -14.39
C GLU A 528 13.12 -58.91 -13.52
N ASN A 529 12.66 -57.81 -14.13
CA ASN A 529 11.49 -57.00 -13.71
C ASN A 529 11.41 -55.65 -14.47
N PRO A 530 10.26 -55.30 -15.08
CA PRO A 530 10.07 -53.99 -15.70
C PRO A 530 9.97 -52.90 -14.62
N LYS A 531 10.76 -51.84 -14.76
CA LYS A 531 10.74 -50.65 -13.88
C LYS A 531 9.38 -49.95 -13.98
N LYS A 532 8.55 -50.03 -12.93
CA LYS A 532 7.24 -49.35 -12.85
C LYS A 532 7.38 -47.99 -12.17
N LEU A 533 6.75 -46.97 -12.78
CA LEU A 533 6.71 -45.59 -12.30
C LEU A 533 5.27 -45.28 -11.88
N LEU A 534 5.04 -45.04 -10.58
CA LEU A 534 3.72 -44.78 -10.01
C LEU A 534 3.54 -43.27 -9.81
N ILE A 535 2.50 -42.70 -10.41
CA ILE A 535 2.08 -41.29 -10.27
C ILE A 535 0.80 -41.28 -9.40
N PRO A 536 0.68 -40.39 -8.39
CA PRO A 536 -0.49 -40.36 -7.52
C PRO A 536 -1.78 -39.88 -8.23
N GLU A 537 -2.91 -40.53 -7.92
CA GLU A 537 -4.23 -40.51 -8.58
C GLU A 537 -5.03 -39.19 -8.60
N ASN A 538 -4.46 -38.04 -8.23
CA ASN A 538 -5.21 -36.77 -8.26
C ASN A 538 -5.10 -35.98 -9.59
N SER A 539 -4.73 -36.65 -10.69
CA SER A 539 -4.79 -36.08 -12.03
C SER A 539 -6.03 -36.58 -12.75
N SER A 540 -6.96 -35.68 -13.06
CA SER A 540 -8.15 -35.95 -13.89
C SER A 540 -7.78 -36.65 -15.21
N ASP A 541 -8.64 -37.55 -15.69
CA ASP A 541 -8.44 -38.39 -16.89
C ASP A 541 -8.06 -37.61 -18.17
N GLU A 542 -8.26 -36.30 -18.23
CA GLU A 542 -7.74 -35.42 -19.29
C GLU A 542 -6.19 -35.40 -19.37
N PHE A 543 -5.47 -35.78 -18.31
CA PHE A 543 -4.00 -35.72 -18.26
C PHE A 543 -3.27 -36.77 -19.11
N VAL A 544 -3.87 -37.95 -19.32
CA VAL A 544 -3.27 -38.99 -20.18
C VAL A 544 -3.20 -38.53 -21.64
N SER A 545 -4.08 -37.59 -22.05
CA SER A 545 -4.13 -37.02 -23.40
C SER A 545 -3.14 -35.88 -23.68
N LEU A 546 -2.48 -35.36 -22.63
CA LEU A 546 -1.49 -34.27 -22.71
C LEU A 546 -0.04 -34.77 -22.86
N LEU A 547 0.20 -36.08 -22.72
CA LEU A 547 1.44 -36.71 -23.16
C LEU A 547 1.48 -36.64 -24.70
N PRO A 548 2.58 -36.17 -25.32
CA PRO A 548 2.62 -36.06 -26.77
C PRO A 548 2.55 -37.46 -27.38
N THR A 549 1.41 -37.80 -27.97
CA THR A 549 1.34 -38.91 -28.93
C THR A 549 2.13 -38.52 -30.16
N LYS A 550 2.84 -39.52 -30.71
CA LYS A 550 3.76 -39.45 -31.87
C LYS A 550 3.24 -38.59 -33.04
N GLU A 551 1.92 -38.52 -33.23
CA GLU A 551 1.28 -37.74 -34.29
C GLU A 551 1.32 -36.20 -34.10
N LYS A 552 1.34 -35.67 -32.87
CA LYS A 552 1.36 -34.21 -32.64
C LYS A 552 2.74 -33.59 -32.81
N LEU A 553 3.81 -34.39 -32.73
CA LEU A 553 5.19 -33.95 -32.96
C LEU A 553 5.57 -33.97 -34.46
N LEU A 554 4.80 -34.63 -35.31
CA LEU A 554 5.06 -34.74 -36.76
C LEU A 554 4.41 -33.64 -37.61
N LYS A 555 3.67 -32.68 -37.02
CA LYS A 555 2.99 -31.58 -37.72
C LYS A 555 3.48 -30.17 -37.36
N ARG A 556 4.69 -30.02 -36.80
CA ARG A 556 5.29 -28.71 -36.52
C ARG A 556 6.71 -28.60 -36.99
#